data_AF-A0A7J2M9F5-F1
#
_entry.id   AF-A0A7J2M9F5-F1
#
_cell.length_a   1.000
_cell.length_b   1.000
_cell.length_c   1.000
_cell.angle_alpha   90.00
_cell.angle_beta   90.00
_cell.angle_gamma   90.00
#
_symmetry.space_group_name_H-M   'P 1'
#
loop_
_entity.id
_entity.type
_entity.pdbx_description
1 polymer ?
#
loop_
_entity_poly.entity_id
_entity_poly.type
_entity_poly.pdbx_seq_one_letter_code
_entity_poly.pdbx_strand_id
1 'polypeptide(L)'
;MIELEKGERVMLEKSANLRGAHRKVPGTLTITNRKLHFIPFLSHRSVTVCMEDIAGVEFVNGLIKKMKVTTEDREYVFSIREAAHVVSLVKVLIGSPQDL
;
A
#
# COMPACT_ATOMS: atom_id res chain seq x y z
N MET A 1 2.77 14.45 -4.97
CA MET A 1 3.05 14.73 -3.54
C MET A 1 1.82 14.27 -2.78
N ILE A 2 1.97 13.49 -1.72
CA ILE A 2 0.81 13.01 -0.93
C ILE A 2 0.34 14.16 -0.03
N GLU A 3 -0.97 14.39 0.01
CA GLU A 3 -1.58 15.31 0.98
C GLU A 3 -1.75 14.58 2.32
N LEU A 4 -1.21 15.17 3.39
CA LEU A 4 -1.26 14.63 4.74
C LEU A 4 -2.29 15.38 5.57
N GLU A 5 -3.15 14.64 6.24
CA GLU A 5 -4.07 15.20 7.22
C GLU A 5 -3.35 15.57 8.52
N LYS A 6 -4.01 16.33 9.39
CA LYS A 6 -3.47 16.68 10.72
C LYS A 6 -3.23 15.39 11.52
N GLY A 7 -1.99 15.17 11.94
CA GLY A 7 -1.59 13.97 12.68
C GLY A 7 -1.22 12.78 11.79
N GLU A 8 -1.40 12.88 10.47
CA GLU A 8 -0.94 11.87 9.53
C GLU A 8 0.57 11.97 9.33
N ARG A 9 1.26 10.83 9.45
CA ARG A 9 2.72 10.73 9.34
C ARG A 9 3.10 9.63 8.37
N VAL A 10 4.09 9.91 7.53
CA VAL A 10 4.67 8.91 6.62
C VAL A 10 5.47 7.90 7.45
N MET A 11 5.09 6.63 7.34
CA MET A 11 5.76 5.49 7.98
C MET A 11 6.78 4.84 7.04
N LEU A 12 6.48 4.84 5.73
CA LEU A 12 7.33 4.26 4.71
C LEU A 12 7.06 4.89 3.34
N GLU A 13 8.11 5.07 2.56
CA GLU A 13 7.99 5.38 1.13
C GLU A 13 8.92 4.48 0.32
N LYS A 14 8.39 3.82 -0.72
CA LYS A 14 9.15 2.89 -1.57
C LYS A 14 8.64 2.84 -3.00
N SER A 15 9.53 2.56 -3.94
CA SER A 15 9.11 2.15 -5.29
C SER A 15 8.41 0.79 -5.25
N ALA A 16 7.29 0.68 -5.97
CA ALA A 16 6.51 -0.54 -6.10
C ALA A 16 5.94 -0.67 -7.52
N ASN A 17 5.53 -1.88 -7.87
CA ASN A 17 4.76 -2.13 -9.08
C ASN A 17 3.36 -2.62 -8.70
N LEU A 18 2.32 -1.86 -9.06
CA LEU A 18 0.94 -2.29 -8.93
C LEU A 18 0.57 -3.20 -10.11
N ARG A 19 -0.05 -4.34 -9.83
CA ARG A 19 -0.62 -5.22 -10.86
C ARG A 19 -1.90 -4.59 -11.42
N GLY A 20 -1.87 -4.19 -12.69
CA GLY A 20 -3.06 -3.88 -13.47
C GLY A 20 -3.57 -5.12 -14.22
N ALA A 21 -4.67 -4.97 -14.96
CA ALA A 21 -5.32 -6.06 -15.71
C ALA A 21 -4.36 -6.77 -16.70
N HIS A 22 -3.56 -5.99 -17.43
CA HIS A 22 -2.67 -6.53 -18.48
C HIS A 22 -1.20 -6.14 -18.31
N ARG A 23 -0.86 -5.29 -17.33
CA ARG A 23 0.51 -4.80 -17.15
C ARG A 23 0.82 -4.49 -15.68
N LYS A 24 2.12 -4.48 -15.36
CA LYS A 24 2.62 -3.90 -14.12
C LYS A 24 2.77 -2.40 -14.30
N VAL A 25 2.30 -1.62 -13.33
CA VAL A 25 2.39 -0.17 -13.33
C VAL A 25 3.42 0.24 -12.27
N PRO A 26 4.60 0.76 -12.67
CA PRO A 26 5.60 1.23 -11.72
C PRO A 26 5.16 2.56 -11.10
N GLY A 27 5.46 2.74 -9.82
CA GLY A 27 5.14 3.95 -9.07
C GLY A 27 5.76 3.98 -7.69
N THR A 28 5.42 5.01 -6.93
CA THR A 28 5.77 5.14 -5.50
C THR A 28 4.59 4.71 -4.65
N LEU A 29 4.84 3.80 -3.71
CA LEU A 29 3.94 3.47 -2.61
C LEU A 29 4.40 4.22 -1.36
N THR A 30 3.55 5.08 -0.85
CA THR A 30 3.70 5.76 0.43
C THR A 30 2.70 5.15 1.42
N ILE A 31 3.19 4.76 2.58
CA ILE A 31 2.41 4.22 3.70
C ILE A 31 2.46 5.26 4.80
N THR A 32 1.30 5.73 5.24
CA THR A 32 1.16 6.56 6.43
C THR A 32 0.55 5.74 7.56
N ASN A 33 0.42 6.32 8.75
CA ASN A 33 -0.39 5.71 9.80
C ASN A 33 -1.84 5.45 9.33
N ARG A 34 -2.40 6.31 8.47
CA ARG A 34 -3.82 6.31 8.07
C ARG A 34 -4.14 5.68 6.73
N LYS A 35 -3.21 5.67 5.76
CA LYS A 35 -3.50 5.17 4.41
C LYS A 35 -2.30 4.61 3.68
N LEU A 36 -2.59 3.75 2.70
CA LEU A 36 -1.72 3.39 1.61
C LEU A 36 -2.03 4.30 0.42
N HIS A 37 -1.01 4.97 -0.11
CA HIS A 37 -1.15 5.81 -1.28
C HIS A 37 -0.13 5.40 -2.35
N PHE A 38 -0.60 5.07 -3.54
CA PHE A 38 0.23 4.68 -4.67
C PHE A 38 0.09 5.67 -5.82
N ILE A 39 1.21 6.23 -6.27
CA ILE A 39 1.28 7.17 -7.39
C ILE A 39 2.07 6.52 -8.53
N PRO A 40 1.43 6.16 -9.65
CA PRO A 40 2.13 5.71 -10.85
C PRO A 40 3.09 6.77 -11.40
N PHE A 41 4.22 6.35 -11.97
CA PHE A 41 5.17 7.30 -12.58
C PHE A 41 4.66 7.90 -13.90
N LEU A 42 3.88 7.13 -14.65
CA LEU A 42 3.45 7.48 -16.02
C LEU A 42 1.92 7.68 -16.13
N SER A 43 1.21 7.76 -15.01
CA SER A 43 -0.24 7.96 -15.00
C SER A 43 -0.66 8.89 -13.87
N HIS A 44 -1.68 9.71 -14.15
CA HIS A 44 -2.23 10.65 -13.17
C HIS A 44 -3.21 10.01 -12.18
N ARG A 45 -3.57 8.73 -12.33
CA ARG A 45 -4.51 8.06 -11.43
C ARG A 45 -3.77 7.40 -10.28
N SER A 46 -3.76 8.05 -9.13
CA SER A 46 -3.30 7.46 -7.88
C SER A 46 -4.32 6.47 -7.33
N VAL A 47 -3.86 5.62 -6.42
CA VAL A 47 -4.69 4.70 -5.64
C VAL A 47 -4.50 5.07 -4.17
N THR A 48 -5.59 5.32 -3.47
CA THR A 48 -5.59 5.50 -2.02
C THR A 48 -6.45 4.42 -1.38
N VAL A 49 -5.95 3.82 -0.31
CA VAL A 49 -6.69 2.86 0.52
C VAL A 49 -6.48 3.26 1.97
N CYS A 50 -7.53 3.61 2.71
CA CYS A 50 -7.42 3.93 4.13
C CYS A 50 -7.18 2.64 4.93
N MET A 51 -6.44 2.71 6.04
CA MET A 51 -6.14 1.52 6.85
C MET A 51 -7.41 0.86 7.39
N GLU A 52 -8.43 1.66 7.71
CA GLU A 52 -9.74 1.19 8.18
C GLU A 52 -10.52 0.38 7.11
N ASP A 53 -10.26 0.63 5.82
CA ASP A 53 -10.92 -0.08 4.71
C ASP A 53 -10.23 -1.41 4.37
N ILE A 54 -9.06 -1.69 4.98
CA ILE A 54 -8.29 -2.90 4.68
C ILE A 54 -8.88 -4.08 5.47
N ALA A 55 -9.69 -4.90 4.78
CA ALA A 55 -10.19 -6.16 5.28
C ALA A 55 -9.09 -7.22 5.46
N GLY A 56 -7.99 -7.13 4.69
CA GLY A 56 -6.87 -8.05 4.84
C GLY A 56 -5.60 -7.62 4.10
N VAL A 57 -4.45 -8.01 4.65
CA VAL A 57 -3.15 -7.85 3.99
C VAL A 57 -2.31 -9.11 4.14
N GLU A 58 -1.78 -9.60 3.03
CA GLU A 58 -1.01 -10.84 2.98
C GLU A 58 0.28 -10.72 2.17
N PHE A 59 1.28 -11.48 2.61
CA PHE A 59 2.50 -11.72 1.86
C PHE A 59 2.27 -12.90 0.92
N VAL A 60 2.37 -12.66 -0.39
CA VAL A 60 2.24 -13.72 -1.40
C VAL A 60 3.63 -14.16 -1.84
N ASN A 61 3.96 -15.41 -1.50
CA ASN A 61 5.27 -15.99 -1.80
C ASN A 61 5.25 -16.63 -3.20
N GLY A 62 6.19 -16.21 -4.05
CA GLY A 62 6.39 -16.71 -5.41
C GLY A 62 7.72 -16.20 -5.98
N LEU A 63 8.02 -16.42 -7.27
CA LEU A 63 9.25 -15.94 -7.94
C LEU A 63 9.51 -14.43 -7.72
N ILE A 64 8.44 -13.65 -7.60
CA ILE A 64 8.48 -12.24 -7.23
C ILE A 64 7.66 -12.08 -5.96
N LYS A 65 8.30 -11.60 -4.88
CA LYS A 65 7.68 -11.29 -3.58
C LYS A 65 6.65 -10.17 -3.73
N LYS A 66 5.45 -10.37 -3.19
CA LYS A 66 4.33 -9.44 -3.34
C LYS A 66 3.60 -9.20 -2.02
N MET A 67 2.98 -8.05 -1.93
CA MET A 67 1.96 -7.70 -0.93
C MET A 67 0.61 -7.68 -1.63
N LYS A 68 -0.38 -8.40 -1.12
CA LYS A 68 -1.79 -8.27 -1.52
C LYS A 68 -2.55 -7.55 -0.41
N VAL A 69 -3.29 -6.52 -0.79
CA VAL A 69 -4.19 -5.75 0.07
C VAL A 69 -5.61 -5.99 -0.45
N THR A 70 -6.50 -6.42 0.43
CA THR A 70 -7.90 -6.69 0.14
C THR A 70 -8.75 -5.69 0.90
N THR A 71 -9.60 -4.97 0.17
CA THR A 71 -10.70 -4.15 0.70
C THR A 71 -12.02 -4.89 0.43
N GLU A 72 -13.15 -4.32 0.84
CA GLU A 72 -14.49 -4.90 0.57
C GLU A 72 -14.72 -5.13 -0.93
N ASP A 73 -14.44 -4.12 -1.75
CA ASP A 73 -14.76 -4.16 -3.19
C ASP A 73 -13.62 -4.65 -4.10
N ARG A 74 -12.39 -4.70 -3.60
CA ARG A 74 -11.21 -4.80 -4.48
C ARG A 74 -9.99 -5.41 -3.82
N GLU A 75 -9.20 -6.09 -4.67
CA GLU A 75 -7.83 -6.49 -4.34
C GLU A 75 -6.79 -5.64 -5.08
N TYR A 76 -5.70 -5.32 -4.37
CA TYR A 76 -4.53 -4.62 -4.88
C TYR A 76 -3.29 -5.48 -4.66
N VAL A 77 -2.52 -5.74 -5.72
CA VAL A 77 -1.31 -6.55 -5.64
C VAL A 77 -0.09 -5.72 -5.99
N PHE A 78 0.80 -5.53 -5.03
CA PHE A 78 2.04 -4.78 -5.17
C PHE A 78 3.24 -5.72 -5.19
N SER A 79 4.10 -5.59 -6.20
CA SER A 79 5.45 -6.16 -6.16
C SER A 79 6.41 -5.11 -5.60
N ILE A 80 7.01 -5.39 -4.44
CA ILE A 80 7.83 -4.44 -3.67
C ILE A 80 9.00 -5.17 -3.01
N ARG A 81 10.15 -4.50 -2.90
CA ARG A 81 11.31 -5.05 -2.16
C ARG A 81 10.95 -5.17 -0.67
N GLU A 82 11.36 -6.29 -0.06
CA GLU A 82 11.08 -6.57 1.36
C GLU A 82 9.58 -6.65 1.69
N ALA A 83 8.76 -7.16 0.76
CA ALA A 83 7.30 -7.19 0.91
C ALA A 83 6.81 -7.81 2.22
N ALA A 84 7.53 -8.78 2.81
CA ALA A 84 7.19 -9.33 4.12
C ALA A 84 7.24 -8.28 5.24
N HIS A 85 8.28 -7.44 5.28
CA HIS A 85 8.38 -6.36 6.27
C HIS A 85 7.30 -5.29 6.04
N VAL A 86 7.01 -4.98 4.77
CA VAL A 86 5.94 -4.04 4.42
C VAL A 86 4.58 -4.56 4.88
N VAL A 87 4.28 -5.85 4.65
CA VAL A 87 3.06 -6.50 5.15
C VAL A 87 2.98 -6.42 6.67
N SER A 88 4.07 -6.73 7.39
CA SER A 88 4.10 -6.62 8.85
C SER A 88 3.82 -5.21 9.34
N LEU A 89 4.41 -4.19 8.71
CA LEU A 89 4.14 -2.79 9.02
C LEU A 89 2.64 -2.47 8.84
N VAL A 90 2.06 -2.81 7.68
CA VAL A 90 0.64 -2.54 7.41
C VAL A 90 -0.27 -3.25 8.42
N LYS A 91 0.03 -4.49 8.80
CA LYS A 91 -0.74 -5.20 9.84
C LYS A 91 -0.74 -4.49 11.18
N VAL A 92 0.41 -3.94 11.60
CA VAL A 92 0.50 -3.16 12.84
C VAL A 92 -0.37 -1.91 12.73
N LEU A 93 -0.35 -1.22 11.59
CA LEU A 93 -1.08 0.03 11.39
C LEU A 93 -2.60 -0.17 11.34
N ILE A 94 -3.09 -1.25 10.74
CA ILE A 94 -4.53 -1.60 10.74
C ILE A 94 -5.05 -1.81 12.17
N GLY A 95 -4.23 -2.39 13.06
CA GLY A 95 -4.61 -2.64 14.46
C GLY A 95 -4.31 -1.50 15.44
N SER A 96 -3.74 -0.38 14.98
CA SER A 96 -3.30 0.72 15.85
C SER A 96 -4.31 1.88 15.87
N PRO A 97 -4.46 2.58 17.01
CA PRO A 97 -5.22 3.82 17.06
C PRO A 97 -4.64 4.87 16.10
N GLN A 98 -5.49 5.52 15.32
CA GLN A 98 -5.11 6.43 14.23
C GLN A 98 -4.83 7.88 14.68
N ASP A 99 -4.82 8.11 16.00
CA ASP A 99 -4.75 9.43 16.65
C ASP A 99 -3.50 9.66 17.52
N LEU A 100 -2.43 8.86 17.34
CA LEU A 100 -1.14 9.02 18.05
C LEU A 100 -0.18 10.04 17.41
#